data_AF-A0A7C1HJS7-F1
#
_entry.id   AF-A0A7C1HJS7-F1
#
_cell.length_a   1.000
_cell.length_b   1.000
_cell.length_c   1.000
_cell.angle_alpha   90.00
_cell.angle_beta   90.00
_cell.angle_gamma   90.00
#
_symmetry.space_group_name_H-M   'P 1'
#
loop_
_entity.id
_entity.type
_entity.pdbx_description
1 polymer ?
#
loop_
_entity_poly.entity_id
_entity_poly.type
_entity_poly.pdbx_seq_one_letter_code
_entity_poly.pdbx_strand_id
1 'polypeptide(L)'
;MKRTLGLDVGKVRIGVAISDPLGTFAQGIAVLDAGKNWISLLRNIIEEKGVGTLVVGMPVRTDGSLGPEAIWIGSVIDILREEFSDLNITSWDERFTTTSATRSLLECDMSRK
;
A
#
# COMPACT_ATOMS: atom_id res chain seq x y z
N MET A 1 1.97 -19.28 10.16
CA MET A 1 1.13 -18.26 9.49
C MET A 1 2.03 -17.44 8.59
N LYS A 2 1.65 -17.22 7.33
CA LYS A 2 2.42 -16.38 6.41
C LYS A 2 2.09 -14.91 6.68
N ARG A 3 3.09 -14.03 6.61
CA ARG A 3 2.91 -12.58 6.85
C ARG A 3 2.24 -11.92 5.66
N THR A 4 1.64 -10.76 5.90
CA THR A 4 1.09 -9.91 4.85
C THR A 4 2.04 -8.74 4.59
N LEU A 5 2.24 -8.38 3.33
CA LEU A 5 3.06 -7.25 2.93
C LEU A 5 2.18 -6.21 2.25
N GLY A 6 2.21 -4.98 2.75
CA GLY A 6 1.53 -3.83 2.19
C GLY A 6 2.46 -3.05 1.27
N LEU A 7 1.96 -2.66 0.09
CA LEU A 7 2.62 -1.82 -0.88
C LEU A 7 1.83 -0.55 -1.12
N ASP A 8 2.49 0.59 -0.90
CA ASP A 8 2.02 1.91 -1.35
C ASP A 8 2.85 2.31 -2.56
N VAL A 9 2.26 2.16 -3.76
CA VAL A 9 2.98 2.31 -5.03
C VAL A 9 2.82 3.75 -5.54
N GLY A 10 3.83 4.57 -5.31
CA GLY A 10 3.95 5.90 -5.89
C GLY A 10 4.76 5.93 -7.18
N LYS A 11 4.65 7.02 -7.94
CA LYS A 11 5.42 7.23 -9.19
C LYS A 11 6.94 7.33 -8.98
N VAL A 12 7.38 7.69 -7.78
CA VAL A 12 8.80 7.88 -7.44
C VAL A 12 9.27 6.86 -6.40
N ARG A 13 8.43 6.55 -5.43
CA ARG A 13 8.79 5.72 -4.28
C ARG A 13 7.68 4.71 -4.02
N ILE A 14 8.08 3.52 -3.59
CA ILE A 14 7.16 2.45 -3.21
C ILE A 14 7.39 2.16 -1.73
N GLY A 15 6.41 2.50 -0.90
CA GLY A 15 6.41 2.16 0.51
C GLY A 15 6.16 0.67 0.69
N VAL A 16 6.96 0.02 1.55
CA VAL A 16 6.80 -1.41 1.86
C VAL A 16 6.60 -1.56 3.35
N ALA A 17 5.47 -2.13 3.74
CA ALA A 17 5.14 -2.45 5.12
C ALA A 17 4.88 -3.95 5.29
N ILE A 18 5.21 -4.50 6.45
CA ILE A 18 4.92 -5.91 6.77
C ILE A 18 4.05 -5.99 8.02
N SER A 19 3.09 -6.91 7.99
CA SER A 19 2.29 -7.24 9.17
C SER A 19 3.11 -8.07 10.15
N ASP A 20 2.77 -7.95 11.43
CA ASP A 20 3.21 -8.94 12.40
C ASP A 20 2.55 -10.32 12.12
N PRO A 21 3.08 -11.42 12.67
CA PRO A 21 2.54 -12.77 12.45
C PRO A 21 1.09 -12.97 12.92
N LEU A 22 0.60 -12.15 13.86
CA LEU A 22 -0.77 -12.16 14.37
C LEU A 22 -1.69 -11.24 13.55
N GLY A 23 -1.16 -10.42 12.65
CA GLY A 23 -1.93 -9.50 11.79
C GLY A 23 -2.54 -8.31 12.53
N THR A 24 -2.00 -7.95 13.70
CA THR A 24 -2.51 -6.87 14.56
C THR A 24 -1.97 -5.50 14.15
N PHE A 25 -0.69 -5.42 13.78
CA PHE A 25 -0.03 -4.18 13.42
C PHE A 25 0.84 -4.34 12.17
N ALA A 26 1.03 -3.23 11.44
CA ALA A 26 1.92 -3.15 10.30
C ALA A 26 3.11 -2.23 10.61
N GLN A 27 4.30 -2.62 10.15
CA GLN A 27 5.53 -1.83 10.27
C GLN A 27 6.10 -1.54 8.89
N GLY A 28 6.41 -0.27 8.61
CA GLY A 28 7.18 0.11 7.42
C GLY A 28 8.61 -0.43 7.51
N ILE A 29 9.03 -1.22 6.53
CA ILE A 29 10.34 -1.89 6.53
C ILE A 29 11.29 -1.39 5.44
N ALA A 30 10.74 -0.86 4.34
CA ALA A 30 11.56 -0.37 3.24
C ALA A 30 10.81 0.69 2.43
N VAL A 31 11.58 1.48 1.70
CA VAL A 31 11.07 2.38 0.67
C VAL A 31 11.89 2.14 -0.60
N LEU A 32 11.26 1.55 -1.61
CA LEU A 32 11.90 1.23 -2.88
C LEU A 32 11.78 2.41 -3.85
N ASP A 33 12.68 2.46 -4.82
CA ASP A 33 12.66 3.45 -5.90
C ASP A 33 11.88 2.87 -7.09
N ALA A 34 10.78 3.53 -7.47
CA ALA A 34 9.89 3.05 -8.54
C ALA A 34 10.56 3.08 -9.92
N GLY A 35 11.60 3.90 -10.12
CA GLY A 35 12.36 3.99 -11.36
C GLY A 35 13.46 2.93 -11.52
N LYS A 36 13.67 2.09 -10.49
CA LYS A 36 14.64 0.99 -10.52
C LYS A 36 13.93 -0.36 -10.59
N ASN A 37 14.70 -1.44 -10.60
CA ASN A 37 14.19 -2.80 -10.58
C ASN A 37 13.63 -3.19 -9.18
N TRP A 38 12.56 -2.52 -8.76
CA TRP A 38 11.93 -2.71 -7.46
C TRP A 38 11.24 -4.07 -7.32
N ILE A 39 10.79 -4.68 -8.42
CA ILE A 39 10.17 -6.01 -8.43
C ILE A 39 11.17 -7.08 -7.93
N SER A 40 12.42 -7.04 -8.40
CA SER A 40 13.45 -7.96 -7.90
C SER A 40 13.80 -7.72 -6.42
N LEU A 41 13.81 -6.45 -5.98
CA LEU A 41 14.02 -6.14 -4.55
C LEU A 41 12.85 -6.64 -3.70
N LEU A 42 11.63 -6.50 -4.20
CA LEU A 42 10.42 -7.00 -3.55
C LEU A 42 10.43 -8.52 -3.43
N ARG A 43 10.87 -9.25 -4.47
CA ARG A 43 11.03 -10.71 -4.43
C ARG A 43 11.93 -11.15 -3.28
N ASN A 44 13.09 -10.51 -3.12
CA ASN A 44 14.00 -10.81 -2.01
C ASN A 44 13.33 -10.62 -0.65
N ILE A 45 12.55 -9.54 -0.47
CA ILE A 45 11.83 -9.26 0.78
C ILE A 45 10.76 -10.32 1.05
N ILE A 46 10.00 -10.72 0.03
CA ILE A 46 8.96 -11.74 0.12
C ILE A 46 9.54 -13.07 0.59
N GLU A 47 10.64 -13.50 -0.03
CA GLU A 47 11.34 -14.75 0.27
C GLU A 47 11.96 -14.73 1.67
N GLU A 48 12.67 -13.64 2.03
CA GLU A 48 13.32 -13.50 3.33
C GLU A 48 12.31 -13.47 4.48
N LYS A 49 11.16 -12.81 4.29
CA LYS A 49 10.17 -12.59 5.36
C LYS A 49 9.05 -13.64 5.39
N GLY A 50 9.01 -14.57 4.43
CA GLY A 50 7.98 -15.61 4.36
C GLY A 50 6.57 -15.03 4.16
N VAL A 51 6.44 -14.10 3.21
CA VAL A 51 5.18 -13.43 2.89
C VAL A 51 4.26 -14.38 2.11
N GLY A 52 2.96 -14.34 2.42
CA GLY A 52 1.94 -15.14 1.71
C GLY A 52 0.86 -14.30 1.03
N THR A 53 0.73 -13.04 1.45
CA THR A 53 -0.28 -12.11 0.95
C THR A 53 0.37 -10.77 0.65
N LEU A 54 0.05 -10.20 -0.50
CA LEU A 54 0.42 -8.86 -0.91
C LEU A 54 -0.83 -8.00 -0.95
N VAL A 55 -0.81 -6.86 -0.29
CA VAL A 55 -1.88 -5.86 -0.32
C VAL A 55 -1.35 -4.62 -1.02
N VAL A 56 -1.98 -4.20 -2.10
CA VAL A 56 -1.57 -3.01 -2.86
C VAL A 56 -2.60 -1.89 -2.62
N GLY A 57 -2.15 -0.74 -2.12
CA GLY A 57 -2.98 0.44 -1.97
C GLY A 57 -3.45 0.95 -3.34
N MET A 58 -4.75 1.20 -3.47
CA MET A 58 -5.34 1.73 -4.69
C MET A 58 -6.04 3.06 -4.39
N PRO A 59 -5.55 4.18 -4.94
CA PRO A 59 -6.16 5.48 -4.76
C PRO A 59 -7.42 5.54 -5.63
N VAL A 60 -8.58 5.24 -5.04
CA VAL A 60 -9.85 5.38 -5.74
C VAL A 60 -10.44 6.77 -5.44
N ARG A 61 -11.01 7.41 -6.46
CA ARG A 61 -11.57 8.76 -6.32
C ARG A 61 -12.81 8.75 -5.44
N THR A 62 -13.11 9.88 -4.82
CA THR A 62 -14.23 10.04 -3.86
C THR A 62 -15.61 9.75 -4.47
N ASP A 63 -15.76 9.91 -5.78
CA ASP A 63 -16.97 9.57 -6.55
C ASP A 63 -17.03 8.09 -6.96
N GLY A 64 -16.00 7.31 -6.60
CA GLY A 64 -15.84 5.90 -6.94
C GLY A 64 -15.41 5.62 -8.37
N SER A 65 -15.09 6.65 -9.15
CA SER A 65 -14.48 6.49 -10.47
C SER A 65 -13.00 6.11 -10.36
N LEU A 66 -12.52 5.29 -11.30
CA LEU A 66 -11.10 4.97 -11.42
C LEU A 66 -10.41 6.11 -12.16
N GLY A 67 -9.51 6.82 -11.47
CA GLY A 67 -8.64 7.80 -12.11
C GLY A 67 -7.53 7.13 -12.94
N PRO A 68 -6.77 7.91 -13.72
CA PRO A 68 -5.58 7.43 -14.43
C PRO A 68 -4.59 6.70 -13.50
N GLU A 69 -4.46 7.18 -12.26
CA GLU A 69 -3.63 6.56 -11.22
C GLU A 69 -4.13 5.17 -10.83
N ALA A 70 -5.44 4.98 -10.68
CA ALA A 70 -6.02 3.68 -10.33
C ALA A 70 -5.87 2.67 -11.48
N ILE A 71 -5.98 3.12 -12.73
CA ILE A 71 -5.73 2.28 -13.92
C ILE A 71 -4.27 1.83 -13.95
N TRP A 72 -3.34 2.76 -13.71
CA TRP A 72 -1.91 2.46 -13.65
C TRP A 72 -1.57 1.47 -12.54
N ILE A 73 -2.13 1.66 -11.34
CA ILE A 73 -2.01 0.71 -10.22
C ILE A 73 -2.59 -0.66 -10.59
N GLY A 74 -3.71 -0.71 -11.30
CA GLY A 74 -4.28 -1.94 -11.84
C GLY A 74 -3.27 -2.71 -12.70
N SER A 75 -2.62 -2.03 -13.65
CA SER A 75 -1.57 -2.65 -14.46
C SER A 75 -0.38 -3.15 -13.64
N VAL A 76 0.01 -2.43 -12.58
CA VAL A 76 1.06 -2.88 -11.66
C VAL A 76 0.64 -4.15 -10.91
N ILE A 77 -0.62 -4.22 -10.46
CA ILE A 77 -1.16 -5.41 -9.78
C ILE A 77 -1.14 -6.62 -10.71
N ASP A 78 -1.48 -6.43 -11.99
CA ASP A 78 -1.45 -7.52 -12.96
C ASP A 78 -0.02 -8.03 -13.19
N ILE A 79 0.96 -7.14 -13.33
CA ILE A 79 2.38 -7.51 -13.38
C ILE A 79 2.80 -8.29 -12.12
N LEU A 80 2.37 -7.85 -10.94
CA LEU A 80 2.67 -8.53 -9.68
C LEU A 80 2.06 -9.94 -9.62
N ARG A 81 0.87 -10.14 -10.21
CA ARG A 81 0.22 -11.46 -10.30
C ARG A 81 0.95 -12.40 -11.23
N GLU A 82 1.50 -11.89 -12.33
CA GLU A 82 2.33 -12.67 -13.25
C GLU A 82 3.66 -13.07 -12.59
N GLU A 83 4.30 -12.14 -11.88
CA GLU A 83 5.60 -12.36 -11.24
C GLU A 83 5.53 -13.22 -9.97
N PHE A 84 4.42 -13.15 -9.23
CA PHE A 84 4.24 -13.78 -7.92
C PHE A 84 2.94 -14.60 -7.87
N SER A 85 2.82 -15.57 -8.78
CA SER A 85 1.64 -16.44 -8.89
C SER A 85 1.33 -17.27 -7.63
N ASP A 86 2.33 -17.51 -6.78
CA ASP A 86 2.17 -18.25 -5.50
C ASP A 86 1.63 -17.38 -4.35
N LEU A 87 1.49 -16.07 -4.54
CA LEU A 87 1.03 -15.14 -3.51
C LEU A 87 -0.42 -14.72 -3.72
N ASN A 88 -1.13 -14.53 -2.60
CA ASN A 88 -2.45 -13.91 -2.65
C ASN A 88 -2.31 -12.40 -2.79
N ILE A 89 -2.63 -11.84 -3.96
CA ILE A 89 -2.51 -10.40 -4.23
C ILE A 89 -3.90 -9.75 -4.25
N THR A 90 -4.13 -8.86 -3.29
CA THR A 90 -5.37 -8.08 -3.17
C THR A 90 -5.07 -6.59 -3.26
N SER A 91 -5.99 -5.82 -3.85
CA SER A 91 -5.98 -4.37 -3.72
C SER A 91 -6.75 -3.95 -2.48
N TRP A 92 -6.34 -2.85 -1.87
CA TRP A 92 -7.08 -2.17 -0.81
C TRP A 92 -7.54 -0.80 -1.29
N ASP A 93 -8.79 -0.50 -1.05
CA ASP A 93 -9.40 0.77 -1.42
C ASP A 93 -9.09 1.83 -0.35
N GLU A 94 -8.33 2.86 -0.73
CA GLU A 94 -7.91 3.91 0.18
C GLU A 94 -8.94 5.06 0.31
N ARG A 95 -10.13 4.91 -0.27
CA ARG A 95 -11.25 5.83 -0.07
C ARG A 95 -11.66 5.81 1.40
N PHE A 96 -11.05 6.62 2.26
CA PHE A 96 -11.64 7.22 3.46
C PHE A 96 -10.52 7.88 4.26
N THR A 97 -10.41 9.22 4.20
CA THR A 97 -9.88 10.04 5.33
C THR A 97 -10.06 11.55 5.16
N THR A 98 -10.46 12.08 4.00
CA THR A 98 -10.50 13.55 3.83
C THR A 98 -11.63 14.23 4.62
N THR A 99 -12.74 13.57 4.89
CA THR A 99 -13.88 14.21 5.59
C THR A 99 -13.67 14.36 7.10
N SER A 100 -12.73 13.62 7.71
CA SER A 100 -12.46 13.68 9.16
C SER A 100 -11.22 14.48 9.51
N ALA A 101 -10.21 14.54 8.62
CA ALA A 101 -8.97 15.28 8.89
C ALA A 101 -9.15 16.81 8.91
N THR A 102 -10.14 17.35 8.20
CA THR A 102 -10.43 18.79 8.21
C THR A 102 -11.17 19.24 9.49
N ARG A 103 -11.78 18.33 10.26
CA ARG A 103 -12.53 18.69 11.47
C ARG A 103 -11.64 18.84 12.71
N SER A 104 -10.59 18.02 12.86
CA SER A 104 -9.69 18.11 14.02
C SER A 104 -8.74 19.32 14.00
N LEU A 105 -8.44 19.90 12.83
CA LEU A 105 -7.64 21.13 12.74
C LEU A 105 -8.43 22.38 13.15
N LEU A 106 -9.77 22.35 13.06
CA LEU A 106 -10.63 23.46 13.52
C LEU A 106 -10.94 23.42 15.02
N GLU A 107 -10.81 22.26 15.68
CA GLU A 107 -11.04 22.12 17.12
C GLU A 107 -9.82 22.53 17.99
N CYS A 108 -8.61 22.56 17.42
CA CYS A 108 -7.40 22.96 18.15
C CYS A 108 -7.12 24.48 18.19
N ASP A 109 -7.89 25.31 17.47
CA ASP A 109 -7.69 26.78 17.45
C ASP A 109 -8.57 27.53 18.48
N MET A 110 -9.31 26.82 19.33
CA MET A 110 -10.22 27.41 20.32
C MET A 110 -9.87 27.00 21.75
N SER A 111 -8.65 27.29 22.21
CA SER A 111 -8.38 27.54 23.63
C SER A 111 -7.05 28.27 23.82
N ARG A 112 -7.05 29.58 23.57
CA ARG A 112 -6.23 30.51 24.35
C ARG A 112 -7.13 31.20 25.35
N LYS A 113 -6.95 30.88 26.63
CA LYS A 113 -7.32 31.75 27.74
C LYS A 113 -6.18 31.77 28.73
#